data_AF-A0A484Y4X0-F1
#
_entry.id   AF-A0A484Y4X0-F1
#
_cell.length_a   1.000
_cell.length_b   1.000
_cell.length_c   1.000
_cell.angle_alpha   90.00
_cell.angle_beta   90.00
_cell.angle_gamma   90.00
#
_symmetry.space_group_name_H-M   'P 1'
#
loop_
_entity.id
_entity.type
_entity.pdbx_description
1 polymer ?
#
loop_
_entity_poly.entity_id
_entity_poly.type
_entity_poly.pdbx_seq_one_letter_code
_entity_poly.pdbx_strand_id
1 'polypeptide(L)'
;MAERTYPGGTKFLLVASRQPTTTVTTTGGNAAATVAATGGAPVVGDIPAQTAPPTTANLNTWLNNFYNAEAKRKSIFPSSLPADAQPFELLVINILFAFLVGY
;
A
#
# COMPACT_ATOMS: atom_id res chain seq x y z
N MET A 1 16.85 16.74 -18.05
CA MET A 1 16.44 17.16 -16.69
C MET A 1 15.69 18.48 -16.82
N ALA A 2 14.41 18.53 -16.43
CA ALA A 2 13.65 19.77 -16.47
C ALA A 2 13.51 20.29 -15.03
N GLU A 3 14.16 21.42 -14.74
CA GLU A 3 14.09 22.10 -13.46
C GLU A 3 13.03 23.20 -13.57
N ARG A 4 12.00 23.16 -12.72
CA ARG A 4 11.02 24.25 -12.63
C ARG A 4 11.23 24.97 -11.30
N THR A 5 11.68 26.22 -11.39
CA THR A 5 11.85 27.11 -10.23
C THR A 5 10.51 27.78 -9.95
N TYR A 6 10.02 27.67 -8.71
CA TYR A 6 8.84 28.39 -8.24
C TYR A 6 9.25 29.67 -7.48
N PRO A 7 8.42 30.72 -7.47
CA PRO A 7 8.69 31.93 -6.69
C PRO A 7 8.75 31.56 -5.20
N GLY A 8 9.97 31.64 -4.62
CA GLY A 8 10.29 31.11 -3.29
C GLY A 8 11.64 30.37 -3.22
N GLY A 9 12.29 30.10 -4.36
CA GLY A 9 13.66 29.56 -4.41
C GLY A 9 13.77 28.05 -4.18
N THR A 10 12.65 27.37 -3.94
CA THR A 10 12.61 25.90 -3.84
C THR A 10 12.71 25.26 -5.22
N LYS A 11 13.72 24.40 -5.38
CA LYS A 11 13.99 23.64 -6.60
C LYS A 11 13.49 22.21 -6.39
N PHE A 12 12.51 21.78 -7.19
CA PHE A 12 12.07 20.40 -7.24
C PHE A 12 12.67 19.72 -8.48
N LEU A 13 13.44 18.65 -8.28
CA LEU A 13 13.90 17.80 -9.37
C LEU A 13 12.78 16.82 -9.72
N LEU A 14 12.11 17.04 -10.86
CA LEU A 14 11.25 16.01 -11.44
C LEU A 14 12.14 14.94 -12.08
N VAL A 15 12.39 13.85 -11.36
CA VAL A 15 12.83 12.60 -11.98
C VAL A 15 11.65 12.12 -12.82
N ALA A 16 11.78 12.22 -14.15
CA ALA A 16 10.92 11.51 -15.08
C ALA A 16 11.34 10.03 -15.05
N SER A 17 11.00 9.31 -13.97
CA SER A 17 11.01 7.86 -14.04
C SER A 17 9.94 7.47 -15.04
N ARG A 18 10.35 6.82 -16.13
CA ARG A 18 9.44 6.08 -17.00
C ARG A 18 8.90 4.90 -16.18
N GLN A 19 7.96 5.16 -15.29
CA GLN A 19 7.19 4.11 -14.64
C GLN A 19 6.28 3.51 -15.73
N PRO A 20 6.39 2.21 -16.04
CA PRO A 20 5.42 1.55 -16.90
C PRO A 20 4.03 1.81 -16.32
N THR A 21 3.23 2.62 -17.01
CA THR A 21 1.87 2.90 -16.59
C THR A 21 1.01 1.81 -17.19
N THR A 22 0.84 0.71 -16.47
CA THR A 22 -0.18 -0.28 -16.82
C THR A 22 -1.51 0.25 -16.29
N THR A 23 -2.28 0.88 -17.17
CA THR A 23 -3.66 1.26 -16.87
C THR A 23 -4.48 -0.02 -16.71
N VAL A 24 -4.95 -0.30 -15.49
CA VAL A 24 -5.91 -1.38 -15.24
C VAL A 24 -7.32 -0.78 -15.34
N THR A 25 -8.05 -1.15 -16.39
CA THR A 25 -9.49 -0.90 -16.47
C THR A 25 -10.18 -1.97 -15.63
N THR A 26 -10.61 -1.64 -14.40
CA THR A 26 -11.42 -2.54 -13.59
C THR A 26 -12.90 -2.22 -13.79
N THR A 27 -13.58 -3.01 -14.61
CA THR A 27 -15.05 -3.13 -14.53
C THR A 27 -15.37 -4.13 -13.43
N GLY A 28 -15.84 -3.62 -12.28
CA GLY A 28 -16.52 -4.39 -11.24
C GLY A 28 -15.67 -5.36 -10.41
N GLY A 29 -15.37 -4.97 -9.17
CA GLY A 29 -15.40 -5.84 -7.97
C GLY A 29 -14.49 -7.07 -7.83
N ASN A 30 -13.81 -7.54 -8.88
CA ASN A 30 -12.88 -8.66 -8.82
C ASN A 30 -11.51 -8.19 -9.31
N ALA A 31 -10.64 -7.79 -8.37
CA ALA A 31 -9.23 -7.64 -8.69
C ALA A 31 -8.67 -9.03 -9.01
N ALA A 32 -8.31 -9.26 -10.28
CA ALA A 32 -7.57 -10.45 -10.67
C ALA A 32 -6.25 -10.50 -9.89
N ALA A 33 -5.89 -11.68 -9.37
CA ALA A 33 -4.65 -11.87 -8.66
C ALA A 33 -3.47 -11.41 -9.53
N THR A 34 -2.63 -10.52 -9.00
CA THR A 34 -1.33 -10.22 -9.60
C THR A 34 -0.51 -11.51 -9.58
N VAL A 35 -0.45 -12.22 -10.71
CA VAL A 35 0.43 -13.38 -10.86
C VAL A 35 1.86 -12.86 -10.96
N ALA A 36 2.53 -12.75 -9.82
CA ALA A 36 3.98 -12.65 -9.78
C ALA A 36 4.54 -14.05 -10.07
N ALA A 37 5.14 -14.22 -11.25
CA ALA A 37 5.87 -15.43 -11.62
C ALA A 37 7.17 -15.50 -10.79
N THR A 38 7.08 -16.00 -9.56
CA THR A 38 8.24 -16.39 -8.75
C THR A 38 8.12 -17.88 -8.49
N GLY A 39 9.12 -18.64 -8.94
CA GLY A 39 9.10 -20.11 -8.97
C GLY A 39 8.53 -20.76 -7.71
N GLY A 40 7.44 -21.52 -7.90
CA GLY A 40 6.95 -22.57 -6.99
C GLY A 40 6.26 -22.14 -5.70
N ALA A 41 6.40 -20.89 -5.24
CA ALA A 41 5.67 -20.42 -4.06
C ALA A 41 4.25 -19.96 -4.47
N PRO A 42 3.18 -20.45 -3.82
CA PRO A 42 1.83 -19.99 -4.13
C PRO A 42 1.74 -18.47 -3.90
N VAL A 43 1.25 -17.76 -4.92
CA VAL A 43 0.93 -16.34 -4.80
C VAL A 43 -0.28 -16.22 -3.88
N VAL A 44 -0.03 -15.98 -2.59
CA VAL A 44 -1.07 -15.61 -1.64
C VAL A 44 -1.39 -14.14 -1.91
N GLY A 45 -2.58 -13.85 -2.44
CA GLY A 45 -3.04 -12.48 -2.55
C GLY A 45 -3.10 -11.81 -1.16
N ASP A 46 -2.85 -10.51 -1.09
CA ASP A 46 -2.82 -9.74 0.16
C ASP A 46 -4.10 -9.87 0.99
N ILE A 47 -5.24 -10.11 0.33
CA ILE A 47 -6.55 -10.30 0.93
C ILE A 47 -7.04 -11.73 0.62
N PRO A 48 -7.45 -12.53 1.63
CA PRO A 48 -8.00 -13.86 1.38
C PRO A 48 -9.25 -13.80 0.50
N ALA A 49 -9.43 -14.77 -0.40
CA ALA A 49 -10.57 -14.80 -1.31
C ALA A 49 -11.92 -14.88 -0.57
N GLN A 50 -12.93 -14.17 -1.07
CA GLN A 50 -14.29 -14.09 -0.50
C GLN A 50 -15.31 -14.81 -1.40
N THR A 51 -15.03 -16.06 -1.78
CA THR A 51 -15.85 -16.82 -2.75
C THR A 51 -16.96 -17.65 -2.11
N ALA A 52 -16.92 -17.87 -0.80
CA ALA A 52 -17.96 -18.61 -0.07
C ALA A 52 -19.20 -17.72 0.19
N PRO A 53 -20.42 -18.30 0.30
CA PRO A 53 -21.61 -17.54 0.67
C PRO A 53 -21.43 -16.78 1.99
N PRO A 54 -22.00 -15.57 2.15
CA PRO A 54 -21.77 -14.70 3.32
C PRO A 54 -22.58 -15.14 4.55
N THR A 55 -22.34 -16.36 5.02
CA THR A 55 -22.88 -16.87 6.28
C THR A 55 -21.95 -16.52 7.43
N THR A 56 -22.46 -16.42 8.66
CA THR A 56 -21.66 -16.14 9.86
C THR A 56 -20.47 -17.10 10.00
N ALA A 57 -20.66 -18.40 9.70
CA ALA A 57 -19.59 -19.39 9.77
C ALA A 57 -18.46 -19.12 8.76
N ASN A 58 -18.81 -18.77 7.52
CA ASN A 58 -17.84 -18.45 6.48
C ASN A 58 -17.12 -17.13 6.77
N LEU A 59 -17.82 -16.14 7.33
CA LEU A 59 -17.23 -14.86 7.74
C LEU A 59 -16.22 -15.05 8.89
N ASN A 60 -16.56 -15.85 9.91
CA ASN A 60 -15.62 -16.17 10.99
C ASN A 60 -14.39 -16.91 10.47
N THR A 61 -14.58 -17.85 9.54
CA THR A 61 -13.48 -18.58 8.90
C THR A 61 -12.58 -17.63 8.10
N TRP A 62 -13.18 -16.75 7.29
CA TRP A 62 -12.45 -15.76 6.51
C TRP A 62 -11.68 -14.78 7.40
N LEU A 63 -12.29 -14.30 8.50
CA LEU A 63 -11.66 -13.39 9.45
C LEU A 63 -10.46 -14.04 10.15
N ASN A 64 -10.57 -15.30 10.55
CA ASN A 64 -9.44 -16.06 11.11
C ASN A 64 -8.31 -16.22 10.08
N ASN A 65 -8.65 -16.51 8.81
CA ASN A 65 -7.67 -16.60 7.74
C ASN A 65 -6.99 -15.25 7.48
N PHE A 66 -7.74 -14.14 7.55
CA PHE A 66 -7.21 -12.79 7.45
C PHE A 66 -6.19 -12.50 8.56
N TYR A 67 -6.54 -12.75 9.83
CA TYR A 67 -5.61 -12.55 10.94
C TYR A 67 -4.35 -13.43 10.83
N ASN A 68 -4.50 -14.69 10.40
CA ASN A 68 -3.37 -15.59 10.18
C ASN A 68 -2.44 -15.13 9.04
N ALA A 69 -2.98 -14.46 8.03
CA ALA A 69 -2.20 -13.87 6.95
C ALA A 69 -1.50 -12.58 7.43
N GLU A 70 -2.23 -11.66 8.04
CA GLU A 70 -1.71 -10.37 8.53
C GLU A 70 -0.63 -10.55 9.61
N ALA A 71 -0.76 -11.52 10.51
CA ALA A 71 0.25 -11.82 11.52
C ALA A 71 1.64 -12.14 10.95
N LYS A 72 1.73 -12.53 9.67
CA LYS A 72 2.98 -12.82 8.98
C LYS A 72 3.57 -11.59 8.28
N ARG A 73 2.78 -10.54 8.05
CA ARG A 73 3.20 -9.36 7.30
C ARG A 73 4.11 -8.48 8.16
N LYS A 74 5.23 -8.06 7.58
CA LYS A 74 6.20 -7.15 8.21
C LYS A 74 6.75 -6.20 7.16
N SER A 75 6.89 -4.93 7.51
CA SER A 75 7.71 -3.98 6.76
C SER A 75 9.11 -4.00 7.36
N ILE A 76 10.07 -4.59 6.64
CA ILE A 76 11.45 -4.75 7.12
C ILE A 76 12.24 -3.48 6.82
N PHE A 77 12.65 -2.78 7.87
CA PHE A 77 13.60 -1.67 7.77
C PHE A 77 15.03 -2.22 7.60
N PRO A 78 15.89 -1.52 6.84
CA PRO A 78 17.29 -1.93 6.69
C PRO A 78 18.03 -1.79 8.03
N SER A 79 19.04 -2.63 8.26
CA SER A 79 19.88 -2.58 9.46
C SER A 79 20.76 -1.32 9.55
N SER A 80 21.04 -0.69 8.41
CA SER A 80 21.77 0.57 8.29
C SER A 80 21.40 1.28 7.00
N LEU A 81 21.58 2.60 6.96
CA LEU A 81 21.45 3.37 5.73
C LEU A 81 22.75 3.30 4.90
N PRO A 82 22.67 3.40 3.56
CA PRO A 82 23.86 3.53 2.73
C PRO A 82 24.58 4.86 3.02
N ALA A 83 25.88 4.92 2.71
CA ALA A 83 26.74 6.06 3.06
C ALA A 83 26.33 7.39 2.39
N ASP A 84 25.61 7.31 1.26
CA ASP A 84 25.11 8.44 0.48
C ASP A 84 23.64 8.77 0.78
N ALA A 85 23.01 8.12 1.77
CA ALA A 85 21.64 8.41 2.18
C ALA A 85 21.51 9.88 2.58
N GLN A 86 20.49 10.54 2.01
CA GLN A 86 20.19 11.94 2.30
C GLN A 86 19.23 12.06 3.50
N PRO A 87 19.42 13.05 4.38
CA PRO A 87 18.46 13.32 5.46
C PRO A 87 17.14 13.85 4.90
N PHE A 88 16.03 13.52 5.57
CA PHE A 88 14.69 14.05 5.28
C PHE A 88 13.82 14.03 6.55
N GLU A 89 12.73 14.79 6.52
CA GLU A 89 11.74 14.83 7.59
C GLU A 89 10.48 14.04 7.21
N LEU A 90 9.93 13.26 8.15
CA LEU A 90 8.65 12.58 8.00
C LEU A 90 7.62 13.14 8.98
N LEU A 91 6.55 13.75 8.44
CA LEU A 91 5.46 14.29 9.23
C LEU A 91 4.20 13.43 9.06
N VAL A 92 3.79 12.75 10.13
CA VAL A 92 2.52 12.00 10.18
C VAL A 92 1.53 12.76 11.06
N ILE A 93 0.50 13.35 10.44
CA ILE A 93 -0.59 14.04 11.15
C ILE A 93 -1.80 13.11 11.14
N ASN A 94 -2.12 12.51 12.29
CA ASN A 94 -3.34 11.72 12.46
C ASN A 94 -4.45 12.62 13.03
N ILE A 95 -5.47 12.90 12.23
CA ILE A 95 -6.57 13.80 12.59
C ILE A 95 -7.78 12.97 12.97
N LEU A 96 -8.20 13.06 14.24
CA LEU A 96 -9.48 12.53 14.70
C LEU A 96 -10.58 13.56 14.47
N PHE A 97 -11.72 13.11 13.96
CA PHE A 97 -12.92 13.93 13.93
C PHE A 97 -13.59 13.89 15.31
N ALA A 98 -13.51 14.99 16.07
CA ALA A 98 -14.31 15.18 17.29
C ALA A 98 -15.47 16.12 16.98
N PHE A 99 -16.71 15.63 17.06
CA PHE A 99 -17.89 16.51 17.07
C PHE A 99 -17.86 17.32 18.37
N LEU A 100 -17.64 18.64 18.27
CA LEU A 100 -18.03 19.60 19.31
C LEU A 100 -19.56 19.62 19.34
N VAL A 101 -20.16 18.76 20.17
CA VAL A 101 -21.57 18.91 20.52
C VAL A 101 -21.66 20.00 21.57
N GLY A 102 -21.84 21.23 21.11
CA GLY A 102 -22.36 22.32 21.94
C GLY A 102 -23.81 22.02 22.24
N TYR A 103 -24.07 21.54 23.46
CA TYR A 103 -25.35 21.69 24.14
C TYR A 103 -25.23 22.83 25.15
#